data_AF-A0A7V5FT96-F1
#
_entry.id   AF-A0A7V5FT96-F1
#
_cell.length_a   1.000
_cell.length_b   1.000
_cell.length_c   1.000
_cell.angle_alpha   90.00
_cell.angle_beta   90.00
_cell.angle_gamma   90.00
#
_symmetry.space_group_name_H-M   'P 1'
#
loop_
_entity.id
_entity.type
_entity.pdbx_description
1 polymer ?
#
loop_
_entity_poly.entity_id
_entity_poly.type
_entity_poly.pdbx_seq_one_letter_code
_entity_poly.pdbx_strand_id
1 'polypeptide(L)' 'QSTGAVHSHARRALAAGATREEIQHTLLLLISTIGFPKVAAALAWVEEPIKKYEE' A
#
# COMPACT_ATOMS: atom_id res chain seq x y z
N GLN A 1 -3.10 2.20 -11.62
CA GLN A 1 -2.65 2.72 -10.31
C GLN A 1 -1.96 4.05 -10.53
N SER A 2 -2.23 5.07 -9.73
CA SER A 2 -1.41 6.29 -9.63
C SER A 2 -0.85 6.39 -8.22
N THR A 3 0.30 7.04 -8.04
CA THR A 3 0.93 7.23 -6.73
C THR A 3 -0.02 7.89 -5.73
N GLY A 4 -0.72 8.95 -6.16
CA GLY A 4 -1.69 9.65 -5.31
C GLY A 4 -2.84 8.77 -4.82
N ALA A 5 -3.34 7.86 -5.65
CA ALA A 5 -4.38 6.92 -5.26
C ALA A 5 -3.86 5.93 -4.20
N VAL A 6 -2.67 5.35 -4.41
CA VAL A 6 -2.05 4.43 -3.44
C VAL A 6 -1.82 5.13 -2.11
N HIS A 7 -1.29 6.35 -2.13
CA HIS A 7 -1.07 7.13 -0.91
C HIS A 7 -2.37 7.43 -0.17
N SER A 8 -3.42 7.83 -0.90
CA SER A 8 -4.71 8.15 -0.30
C SER A 8 -5.38 6.93 0.32
N HIS A 9 -5.31 5.76 -0.32
CA HIS A 9 -5.89 4.54 0.23
C HIS A 9 -5.09 3.98 1.39
N ALA A 10 -3.76 4.07 1.36
CA ALA A 10 -2.90 3.67 2.47
C ALA A 10 -3.21 4.46 3.76
N ARG A 11 -3.29 5.80 3.67
CA ARG A 11 -3.65 6.64 4.84
C ARG A 11 -5.03 6.29 5.40
N ARG A 12 -6.00 6.01 4.52
CA ARG A 12 -7.36 5.62 4.95
C ARG A 12 -7.37 4.25 5.61
N ALA A 13 -6.58 3.30 5.12
CA ALA A 13 -6.45 1.98 5.72
C ALA A 13 -5.80 2.08 7.12
N LEU A 14 -4.70 2.83 7.24
CA LEU A 14 -4.04 3.09 8.53
C LEU A 14 -4.98 3.77 9.54
N ALA A 15 -5.71 4.81 9.12
CA ALA A 15 -6.71 5.48 9.94
C ALA A 15 -7.88 4.57 10.35
N ALA A 16 -8.15 3.51 9.58
CA ALA A 16 -9.13 2.48 9.91
C ALA A 16 -8.58 1.37 10.81
N GLY A 17 -7.31 1.46 11.22
CA GLY A 17 -6.65 0.50 12.11
C GLY A 17 -5.87 -0.62 11.41
N ALA A 18 -5.72 -0.58 10.08
CA ALA A 18 -4.91 -1.57 9.37
C ALA A 18 -3.43 -1.43 9.73
N THR A 19 -2.73 -2.55 9.89
CA THR A 19 -1.28 -2.55 10.13
C THR A 19 -0.48 -2.42 8.83
N ARG A 20 0.80 -2.07 8.96
CA ARG A 20 1.78 -2.11 7.86
C ARG A 20 1.78 -3.47 7.15
N GLU A 21 1.80 -4.55 7.92
CA GLU A 21 1.86 -5.92 7.41
C GLU A 21 0.59 -6.29 6.65
N GLU A 22 -0.58 -5.88 7.14
CA GLU A 22 -1.86 -6.10 6.47
C GLU A 22 -1.93 -5.37 5.12
N ILE A 23 -1.45 -4.13 5.06
CA ILE A 23 -1.39 -3.34 3.83
C ILE A 23 -0.43 -3.98 2.82
N GLN A 24 0.78 -4.35 3.25
CA GLN A 24 1.79 -4.97 2.38
C GLN A 24 1.33 -6.35 1.88
N HIS A 25 0.77 -7.19 2.76
CA HIS A 25 0.25 -8.50 2.37
C HIS A 25 -0.91 -8.36 1.38
N THR A 26 -1.83 -7.41 1.59
CA THR A 26 -2.92 -7.14 0.64
C THR A 26 -2.37 -6.81 -0.75
N LEU A 27 -1.29 -6.03 -0.84
CA LEU A 27 -0.63 -5.75 -2.13
C LEU A 27 -0.01 -7.01 -2.75
N LEU A 28 0.63 -7.87 -1.96
CA LEU A 28 1.20 -9.13 -2.43
C LEU A 28 0.15 -10.09 -2.99
N LEU A 29 -1.06 -10.15 -2.40
CA LEU A 29 -2.17 -10.97 -2.91
C LEU A 29 -2.61 -10.56 -4.33
N LEU A 30 -2.36 -9.30 -4.73
CA LEU A 30 -2.72 -8.81 -6.05
C LEU A 30 -1.76 -9.23 -7.16
N ILE A 31 -0.64 -9.92 -6.86
CA ILE A 31 0.34 -10.33 -7.88
C ILE A 31 -0.30 -11.16 -8.99
N SER A 32 -1.16 -12.13 -8.63
CA SER A 32 -1.89 -12.98 -9.59
C SER A 32 -2.99 -12.24 -10.35
N THR A 33 -3.41 -11.06 -9.87
CA THR A 33 -4.54 -10.30 -10.43
C THR A 33 -4.07 -9.19 -11.36
N ILE A 34 -3.05 -8.42 -10.96
CA ILE A 34 -2.58 -7.24 -11.71
C ILE A 34 -1.12 -7.35 -12.17
N GLY A 35 -0.44 -8.45 -11.83
CA GLY A 35 0.94 -8.72 -12.20
C GLY A 35 1.97 -8.08 -11.27
N PHE A 36 3.13 -8.74 -11.18
CA PHE A 36 4.24 -8.31 -10.31
C PHE A 36 4.69 -6.85 -10.52
N PRO A 37 4.87 -6.33 -11.75
CA PRO A 37 5.36 -4.96 -11.92
C PRO A 37 4.46 -3.90 -11.29
N LYS A 38 3.14 -4.08 -11.33
CA LYS A 38 2.18 -3.14 -10.73
C LYS A 38 2.17 -3.24 -9.20
N VAL A 39 2.33 -4.45 -8.66
CA VAL A 39 2.43 -4.66 -7.20
C VAL A 39 3.73 -4.10 -6.66
N ALA A 40 4.87 -4.32 -7.33
CA ALA A 40 6.15 -3.77 -6.93
C ALA A 40 6.13 -2.23 -6.85
N ALA A 41 5.50 -1.57 -7.83
CA ALA A 41 5.31 -0.11 -7.80
C ALA A 41 4.42 0.31 -6.62
N ALA A 42 3.32 -0.39 -6.37
CA ALA A 42 2.43 -0.09 -5.25
C ALA A 42 3.12 -0.28 -3.89
N LEU A 43 3.93 -1.33 -3.71
CA LEU A 43 4.74 -1.56 -2.51
C LEU A 43 5.75 -0.42 -2.28
N ALA A 44 6.39 0.09 -3.33
CA ALA A 44 7.31 1.21 -3.20
C ALA A 44 6.59 2.50 -2.78
N TRP A 45 5.42 2.79 -3.35
CA TRP A 45 4.66 4.01 -3.05
C TRP A 45 3.96 3.97 -1.68
N VAL A 46 3.58 2.78 -1.19
CA VAL A 46 2.88 2.67 0.09
C VAL A 46 3.77 2.98 1.29
N GLU A 47 5.09 2.96 1.11
CA GLU A 47 6.04 3.15 2.21
C GLU A 47 6.03 4.57 2.79
N GLU A 48 5.85 5.60 1.97
CA GLU A 48 5.81 6.99 2.41
C GLU A 48 4.68 7.28 3.41
N PRO A 49 3.39 6.97 3.10
CA PRO A 49 2.31 7.21 4.06
C PRO A 49 2.39 6.32 5.30
N ILE A 50 2.99 5.12 5.23
CA ILE A 50 3.17 4.25 6.40
C ILE A 50 4.22 4.86 7.34
N LYS A 51 5.40 5.23 6.83
CA LYS A 51 6.44 5.88 7.63
C LYS A 51 5.92 7.13 8.34
N LYS A 52 5.21 7.98 7.62
CA LYS A 52 4.61 9.20 8.18
C LYS A 52 3.54 8.95 9.25
N TYR A 53 2.89 7.78 9.25
CA TYR A 53 1.88 7.42 10.23
C TYR A 53 2.48 6.78 11.50
N GLU A 54 3.66 6.18 11.37
CA GLU A 54 4.41 5.58 12.47
C GLU A 54 5.30 6.59 13.23
N GLU A 55 5.58 7.74 12.62
CA GLU A 55 6.17 8.93 13.27
C GLU A 55 5.19 9.60 14.24
#